data_AF-A0A947IFW3-F1
#
_entry.id   AF-A0A947IFW3-F1
#
_cell.length_a   1.000
_cell.length_b   1.000
_cell.length_c   1.000
_cell.angle_alpha   90.00
_cell.angle_beta   90.00
_cell.angle_gamma   90.00
#
_symmetry.space_group_name_H-M   'P 1'
#
loop_
_entity.id
_entity.type
_entity.pdbx_description
1 polymer ?
#
loop_
_entity_poly.entity_id
_entity_poly.type
_entity_poly.pdbx_seq_one_letter_code
_entity_poly.pdbx_strand_id
1 'polypeptide(L)'
;MGLFVLYAIAIAALIWYTLFYLPFPELTRHFGFALNIVQYGFLSLLSFLVYRQARAFRSVFFQFWIAFAVATLSAPVVYHCMYVWGWKGGVAAFTVVTIVTHGFITWTICKILLHYVFRDEKRWVINVLSAVVVLPLYLWLFWPYWWSPLKLLDLPTGTDVSTLHRPVQDHFIVVNIVSLVLLLAFFWHKFRTDRPIGVYADALLYWFGGWILVETVELIAQIHRPELLNITQWAIAVVATGMLVTLILRLRFKSQSIAQYYESQLLSNDPDIGRRVGFFDRLVLWLFFDPQKVGKRIYLDTEHKKLQVKRTSSRVHRRPNKV
;
A
#
# COMPACT_ATOMS: atom_id res chain seq x y z
N MET A 1 -10.98 -15.86 -0.64
CA MET A 1 -11.18 -15.80 0.82
C MET A 1 -9.96 -16.36 1.54
N GLY A 2 -9.43 -17.53 1.15
CA GLY A 2 -8.22 -18.13 1.74
C GLY A 2 -7.00 -17.20 1.91
N LEU A 3 -6.57 -16.48 0.86
CA LEU A 3 -5.42 -15.56 0.97
C LEU A 3 -5.60 -14.44 2.00
N PHE A 4 -6.84 -13.95 2.19
CA PHE A 4 -7.12 -12.91 3.18
C PHE A 4 -7.04 -13.47 4.60
N VAL A 5 -7.59 -14.67 4.81
CA VAL A 5 -7.53 -15.38 6.09
C VAL A 5 -6.07 -15.70 6.44
N LEU A 6 -5.30 -16.23 5.49
CA LEU A 6 -3.87 -16.49 5.67
C LEU A 6 -3.08 -15.22 6.01
N TYR A 7 -3.37 -14.11 5.34
CA TYR A 7 -2.73 -12.83 5.64
C TYR A 7 -3.09 -12.33 7.05
N ALA A 8 -4.36 -12.39 7.44
CA ALA A 8 -4.81 -11.99 8.77
C ALA A 8 -4.19 -12.88 9.87
N ILE A 9 -4.11 -14.19 9.64
CA ILE A 9 -3.43 -15.13 10.53
C ILE A 9 -1.95 -14.80 10.63
N ALA A 10 -1.29 -14.49 9.51
CA ALA A 10 0.13 -14.12 9.51
C ALA A 10 0.39 -12.83 10.31
N ILE A 11 -0.45 -11.80 10.15
CA ILE A 11 -0.35 -10.57 10.95
C ILE A 11 -0.62 -10.84 12.42
N ALA A 12 -1.65 -11.63 12.75
CA ALA A 12 -1.95 -12.00 14.14
C ALA A 12 -0.81 -12.80 14.78
N ALA A 13 -0.22 -13.74 14.03
CA ALA A 13 0.94 -14.50 14.47
C ALA A 13 2.16 -13.59 14.67
N LEU A 14 2.36 -12.61 13.80
CA LEU A 14 3.45 -11.63 13.93
C LEU A 14 3.27 -10.75 15.18
N ILE A 15 2.04 -10.30 15.46
CA ILE A 15 1.71 -9.54 16.67
C ILE A 15 1.94 -10.40 17.90
N TRP A 16 1.41 -11.63 17.91
CA TRP A 16 1.59 -12.56 19.03
C TRP A 16 3.08 -12.83 19.28
N TYR A 17 3.84 -13.11 18.23
CA TYR A 17 5.28 -13.31 18.29
C TYR A 17 6.01 -12.10 18.88
N THR A 18 5.63 -10.89 18.48
CA THR A 18 6.26 -9.64 18.97
C THR A 18 5.90 -9.32 20.42
N LEU A 19 4.67 -9.63 20.85
CA LEU A 19 4.19 -9.34 22.19
C LEU A 19 4.62 -10.39 23.23
N PHE A 20 4.69 -11.66 22.85
CA PHE A 20 4.81 -12.77 23.81
C PHE A 20 6.08 -13.60 23.67
N TYR A 21 6.72 -13.63 22.50
CA TYR A 21 7.89 -14.48 22.27
C TYR A 21 9.21 -13.70 22.31
N LEU A 22 9.26 -12.50 21.71
CA LEU A 22 10.45 -11.66 21.77
C LEU A 22 10.60 -11.07 23.18
N PRO A 23 11.70 -11.32 23.91
CA PRO A 23 11.89 -10.77 25.24
C PRO A 23 12.40 -9.34 25.12
N PHE A 24 11.57 -8.36 25.48
CA PHE A 24 12.02 -6.98 25.64
C PHE A 24 11.99 -6.60 27.13
N PRO A 25 13.03 -5.90 27.63
CA PRO A 25 13.05 -5.41 29.00
C PRO A 25 12.07 -4.25 29.25
N GLU A 26 11.57 -3.60 28.20
CA GLU A 26 10.68 -2.44 28.28
C GLU A 26 9.33 -2.71 27.58
N LEU A 27 8.24 -2.72 28.36
CA LEU A 27 6.86 -2.91 27.88
C LEU A 27 6.45 -1.87 26.82
N THR A 28 6.97 -0.64 26.92
CA THR A 28 6.71 0.45 25.97
C THR A 28 7.23 0.15 24.56
N ARG A 29 8.35 -0.59 24.44
CA ARG A 29 8.89 -1.02 23.14
C ARG A 29 8.02 -2.09 22.49
N HIS A 30 7.52 -3.06 23.26
CA HIS A 30 6.56 -4.06 22.76
C HIS A 30 5.34 -3.40 22.13
N PHE A 31 4.78 -2.40 22.82
CA PHE A 31 3.58 -1.70 22.34
C PHE A 31 3.86 -0.88 21.07
N GLY A 32 4.99 -0.16 21.02
CA GLY A 32 5.40 0.58 19.82
C GLY A 32 5.57 -0.31 18.58
N PHE A 33 6.16 -1.50 18.74
CA PHE A 33 6.29 -2.45 17.61
C PHE A 33 4.97 -3.05 17.20
N ALA A 34 4.13 -3.44 18.16
CA ALA A 34 2.80 -3.95 17.86
C ALA A 34 1.97 -2.90 17.11
N LEU A 35 2.06 -1.62 17.50
CA LEU A 35 1.43 -0.52 16.77
C LEU A 35 1.95 -0.38 15.34
N ASN A 36 3.27 -0.43 15.13
CA ASN A 36 3.84 -0.40 13.77
C ASN A 36 3.37 -1.58 12.91
N ILE A 37 3.33 -2.79 13.48
CA ILE A 37 2.83 -3.99 12.79
C ILE A 37 1.36 -3.82 12.41
N VAL A 38 0.54 -3.31 13.32
CA VAL A 38 -0.88 -3.07 13.07
C VAL A 38 -1.06 -1.98 12.00
N GLN A 39 -0.33 -0.87 12.11
CA GLN A 39 -0.41 0.26 11.18
C GLN A 39 -0.03 -0.15 9.76
N TYR A 40 1.16 -0.69 9.56
CA TYR A 40 1.63 -1.09 8.22
C TYR A 40 0.92 -2.35 7.73
N GLY A 41 0.57 -3.27 8.62
CA GLY A 41 -0.21 -4.46 8.29
C GLY A 41 -1.60 -4.10 7.78
N PHE A 42 -2.24 -3.08 8.37
CA PHE A 42 -3.54 -2.60 7.92
C PHE A 42 -3.44 -1.83 6.59
N LEU A 43 -2.43 -0.96 6.41
CA LEU A 43 -2.17 -0.30 5.12
C LEU A 43 -1.87 -1.31 4.00
N SER A 44 -1.10 -2.35 4.30
CA SER A 44 -0.79 -3.44 3.39
C SER A 44 -2.07 -4.22 3.04
N LEU A 45 -2.89 -4.58 4.02
CA LEU A 45 -4.17 -5.27 3.80
C LEU A 45 -5.13 -4.46 2.93
N LEU A 46 -5.30 -3.17 3.22
CA LEU A 46 -6.16 -2.30 2.45
C LEU A 46 -5.63 -2.13 1.02
N SER A 47 -4.32 -2.00 0.85
CA SER A 47 -3.68 -1.95 -0.47
C SER A 47 -3.92 -3.24 -1.25
N PHE A 48 -3.86 -4.41 -0.60
CA PHE A 48 -4.20 -5.70 -1.20
C PHE A 48 -5.67 -5.79 -1.61
N LEU A 49 -6.59 -5.33 -0.76
CA LEU A 49 -8.02 -5.32 -1.06
C LEU A 49 -8.32 -4.41 -2.25
N VAL A 50 -7.74 -3.21 -2.30
CA VAL A 50 -7.86 -2.30 -3.44
C VAL A 50 -7.23 -2.92 -4.68
N TYR A 51 -6.05 -3.53 -4.58
CA TYR A 51 -5.38 -4.26 -5.66
C TYR A 51 -6.27 -5.35 -6.28
N ARG A 52 -6.95 -6.16 -5.46
CA ARG A 52 -7.84 -7.22 -5.97
C ARG A 52 -9.05 -6.65 -6.70
N GLN A 53 -9.47 -5.45 -6.32
CA GLN A 53 -10.68 -4.82 -6.84
C GLN A 53 -10.40 -3.90 -8.03
N ALA A 54 -9.23 -3.27 -8.12
CA ALA A 54 -8.89 -2.32 -9.16
C ALA A 54 -8.39 -3.06 -10.42
N ARG A 55 -9.13 -2.94 -11.54
CA ARG A 55 -8.67 -3.43 -12.86
C ARG A 55 -7.66 -2.44 -13.47
N ALA A 56 -7.98 -1.15 -13.43
CA ALA A 56 -7.06 -0.08 -13.80
C ALA A 56 -6.09 0.19 -12.64
N PHE A 57 -4.80 0.38 -12.93
CA PHE A 57 -3.75 0.70 -11.95
C PHE A 57 -3.47 -0.38 -10.89
N ARG A 58 -3.83 -1.64 -11.21
CA ARG A 58 -3.56 -2.80 -10.36
C ARG A 58 -2.08 -2.92 -9.97
N SER A 59 -1.18 -2.60 -10.90
CA SER A 59 0.27 -2.61 -10.68
C SER A 59 0.70 -1.64 -9.57
N VAL A 60 0.06 -0.48 -9.45
CA VAL A 60 0.37 0.56 -8.45
C VAL A 60 0.03 0.07 -7.04
N PHE A 61 -1.21 -0.37 -6.82
CA PHE A 61 -1.64 -0.89 -5.50
C PHE A 61 -0.91 -2.17 -5.09
N PHE A 62 -0.44 -2.96 -6.06
CA PHE A 62 0.43 -4.10 -5.78
C PHE A 62 1.80 -3.68 -5.23
N GLN A 63 2.40 -2.60 -5.75
CA GLN A 63 3.65 -2.08 -5.20
C GLN A 63 3.45 -1.58 -3.77
N PHE A 64 2.39 -0.82 -3.50
CA PHE A 64 2.06 -0.37 -2.14
C PHE A 64 1.82 -1.53 -1.17
N TRP A 65 1.11 -2.58 -1.62
CA TRP A 65 0.91 -3.78 -0.81
C TRP A 65 2.23 -4.40 -0.35
N ILE A 66 3.17 -4.60 -1.28
CA ILE A 66 4.50 -5.18 -0.99
C ILE A 66 5.29 -4.23 -0.08
N ALA A 67 5.34 -2.94 -0.40
CA ALA A 67 6.08 -1.96 0.38
C ALA A 67 5.64 -1.94 1.85
N PHE A 68 4.33 -1.88 2.10
CA PHE A 68 3.79 -1.93 3.46
C PHE A 68 3.95 -3.30 4.13
N ALA A 69 3.92 -4.41 3.36
CA ALA A 69 4.19 -5.74 3.92
C ALA A 69 5.64 -5.85 4.41
N VAL A 70 6.61 -5.34 3.64
CA VAL A 70 8.02 -5.29 4.05
C VAL A 70 8.19 -4.39 5.27
N ALA A 71 7.57 -3.22 5.29
CA ALA A 71 7.58 -2.31 6.45
C ALA A 71 6.96 -2.94 7.71
N THR A 72 5.97 -3.82 7.57
CA THR A 72 5.36 -4.56 8.69
C THR A 72 6.34 -5.56 9.30
N LEU A 73 7.18 -6.20 8.47
CA LEU A 73 8.13 -7.23 8.89
C LEU A 73 9.46 -6.68 9.40
N SER A 74 9.77 -5.41 9.10
CA SER A 74 11.08 -4.81 9.33
C SER A 74 11.49 -4.89 10.81
N ALA A 75 10.67 -4.39 11.73
CA ALA A 75 10.98 -4.38 13.15
C ALA A 75 11.08 -5.80 13.74
N PRO A 76 10.09 -6.70 13.58
CA PRO A 76 10.18 -8.06 14.13
C PRO A 76 11.42 -8.83 13.70
N VAL A 77 11.86 -8.67 12.43
CA VAL A 77 13.06 -9.33 11.92
C VAL A 77 14.31 -8.81 12.63
N VAL A 78 14.48 -7.49 12.72
CA VAL A 78 15.65 -6.88 13.39
C VAL A 78 15.77 -7.37 14.83
N TYR A 79 14.66 -7.41 15.56
CA TYR A 79 14.66 -7.83 16.94
C TYR A 79 14.83 -9.33 17.15
N HIS A 80 14.27 -10.17 16.27
CA HIS A 80 14.57 -11.59 16.30
C HIS A 80 16.08 -11.84 16.13
N CYS A 81 16.70 -11.16 15.16
CA CYS A 81 18.14 -11.26 14.93
C CYS A 81 18.94 -10.75 16.13
N MET A 82 18.50 -9.67 16.77
CA MET A 82 19.13 -9.15 18.00
C MET A 82 19.01 -10.14 19.16
N TYR A 83 17.87 -10.84 19.28
CA TYR A 83 17.65 -11.82 20.33
C TYR A 83 18.48 -13.10 20.12
N VAL A 84 18.48 -13.65 18.91
CA VAL A 84 19.13 -14.93 18.60
C VAL A 84 20.65 -14.78 18.45
N TRP A 85 21.11 -13.68 17.85
CA TRP A 85 22.53 -13.48 17.49
C TRP A 85 23.17 -12.28 18.20
N GLY A 86 22.50 -11.74 19.23
CA GLY A 86 22.99 -10.62 20.01
C GLY A 86 23.03 -9.30 19.24
N TRP A 87 23.65 -8.28 19.85
CA TRP A 87 23.76 -6.93 19.29
C TRP A 87 24.27 -6.88 17.85
N LYS A 88 25.34 -7.64 17.55
CA LYS A 88 25.95 -7.68 16.20
C LYS A 88 24.97 -8.21 15.15
N GLY A 89 24.22 -9.27 15.48
CA GLY A 89 23.18 -9.81 14.61
C GLY A 89 22.03 -8.83 14.39
N GLY A 90 21.63 -8.11 15.44
CA GLY A 90 20.65 -7.01 15.36
C GLY A 90 21.10 -5.89 14.42
N VAL A 91 22.34 -5.41 14.54
CA VAL A 91 22.92 -4.38 13.66
C VAL A 91 22.95 -4.84 12.20
N ALA A 92 23.42 -6.06 11.94
CA ALA A 92 23.44 -6.61 10.58
C ALA A 92 22.03 -6.69 9.98
N ALA A 93 21.06 -7.19 10.75
CA ALA A 93 19.67 -7.29 10.32
C ALA A 93 19.05 -5.90 10.07
N PHE A 94 19.30 -4.94 10.96
CA PHE A 94 18.84 -3.55 10.79
C PHE A 94 19.36 -2.95 9.48
N THR A 95 20.66 -3.07 9.21
CA THR A 95 21.26 -2.58 7.97
C THR A 95 20.60 -3.21 6.74
N VAL A 96 20.47 -4.55 6.70
CA VAL A 96 19.87 -5.26 5.56
C VAL A 96 18.41 -4.88 5.37
N VAL A 97 17.60 -4.94 6.44
CA VAL A 97 16.18 -4.61 6.41
C VAL A 97 15.96 -3.17 5.94
N THR A 98 16.78 -2.24 6.41
CA THR A 98 16.63 -0.82 6.05
C THR A 98 16.99 -0.58 4.59
N ILE A 99 18.07 -1.20 4.09
CA ILE A 99 18.44 -1.15 2.66
C ILE A 99 17.32 -1.74 1.79
N VAL A 100 16.77 -2.89 2.18
CA VAL A 100 15.68 -3.54 1.45
C VAL A 100 14.42 -2.67 1.45
N THR A 101 14.03 -2.10 2.59
CA THR A 101 12.81 -1.30 2.73
C THR A 101 12.90 -0.03 1.86
N HIS A 102 13.99 0.73 1.98
CA HIS A 102 14.20 1.93 1.16
C HIS A 102 14.29 1.54 -0.32
N GLY A 103 14.99 0.43 -0.63
CA GLY A 103 15.06 -0.17 -1.97
C GLY A 103 13.70 -0.34 -2.63
N PHE A 104 12.79 -0.95 -1.89
CA PHE A 104 11.41 -1.14 -2.35
C PHE A 104 10.64 0.17 -2.51
N ILE A 105 10.88 1.18 -1.68
CA ILE A 105 10.24 2.50 -1.79
C ILE A 105 10.67 3.19 -3.10
N THR A 106 11.98 3.31 -3.35
CA THR A 106 12.50 3.93 -4.58
C THR A 106 12.09 3.14 -5.82
N TRP A 107 12.15 1.81 -5.73
CA TRP A 107 11.68 0.93 -6.80
C TRP A 107 10.20 1.15 -7.11
N THR A 108 9.36 1.24 -6.08
CA THR A 108 7.92 1.47 -6.20
C THR A 108 7.66 2.77 -6.96
N ILE A 109 8.31 3.87 -6.57
CA ILE A 109 8.16 5.18 -7.22
C ILE A 109 8.61 5.14 -8.67
N CYS A 110 9.82 4.62 -8.91
CA CYS A 110 10.39 4.53 -10.25
C CYS A 110 9.48 3.71 -11.17
N LYS A 111 9.00 2.57 -10.68
CA LYS A 111 8.10 1.71 -11.44
C LYS A 111 6.74 2.35 -11.72
N ILE A 112 6.18 3.10 -10.77
CA ILE A 112 4.93 3.85 -10.98
C ILE A 112 5.13 4.94 -12.04
N LEU A 113 6.22 5.70 -11.95
CA LEU A 113 6.58 6.72 -12.92
C LEU A 113 6.75 6.12 -14.33
N LEU A 114 7.55 5.06 -14.46
CA LEU A 114 7.79 4.41 -15.76
C LEU A 114 6.52 3.80 -16.33
N HIS A 115 5.64 3.25 -15.49
CA HIS A 115 4.35 2.73 -15.94
C HIS A 115 3.39 3.83 -16.41
N TYR A 116 3.55 5.04 -15.87
CA TYR A 116 2.80 6.21 -16.31
C TYR A 116 3.33 6.80 -17.62
N VAL A 117 4.65 6.90 -17.77
CA VAL A 117 5.32 7.43 -18.97
C VAL A 117 5.20 6.45 -20.15
N PHE A 118 5.49 5.17 -19.91
CA PHE A 118 5.54 4.11 -20.93
C PHE A 118 4.34 3.16 -20.82
N ARG A 119 3.12 3.70 -20.98
CA ARG A 119 1.88 2.91 -20.77
C ARG A 119 1.72 1.74 -21.75
N ASP A 120 2.13 1.93 -23.00
CA ASP A 120 1.96 0.96 -24.07
C ASP A 120 3.07 -0.10 -24.10
N GLU A 121 4.11 0.12 -23.30
CA GLU A 121 5.22 -0.81 -23.21
C GLU A 121 4.87 -2.07 -22.43
N LYS A 122 5.54 -3.16 -22.81
CA LYS A 122 5.35 -4.45 -22.14
C LYS A 122 5.80 -4.34 -20.68
N ARG A 123 5.06 -4.98 -19.77
CA ARG A 123 5.34 -4.94 -18.32
C ARG A 123 6.78 -5.33 -17.96
N TRP A 124 7.39 -6.26 -18.69
CA TRP A 124 8.77 -6.68 -18.44
C TRP A 124 9.77 -5.57 -18.78
N VAL A 125 9.52 -4.77 -19.84
CA VAL A 125 10.36 -3.62 -20.20
C VAL A 125 10.38 -2.61 -19.06
N ILE A 126 9.20 -2.32 -18.50
CA ILE A 126 9.05 -1.39 -17.37
C ILE A 126 9.77 -1.93 -16.12
N ASN A 127 9.72 -3.24 -15.86
CA ASN A 127 10.48 -3.85 -14.78
C ASN A 127 12.00 -3.77 -15.01
N VAL A 128 12.47 -3.98 -16.24
CA VAL A 128 13.90 -3.87 -16.59
C VAL A 128 14.36 -2.42 -16.46
N LEU A 129 13.59 -1.46 -16.98
CA LEU A 129 13.93 -0.04 -16.87
C LEU A 129 13.97 0.44 -15.42
N SER A 130 13.00 0.02 -14.59
CA SER A 130 13.05 0.32 -13.15
C SER A 130 14.27 -0.30 -12.48
N ALA A 131 14.66 -1.52 -12.86
CA ALA A 131 15.88 -2.17 -12.39
C ALA A 131 17.14 -1.37 -12.76
N VAL A 132 17.23 -0.94 -14.01
CA VAL A 132 18.37 -0.18 -14.54
C VAL A 132 18.51 1.18 -13.85
N VAL A 133 17.40 1.81 -13.42
CA VAL A 133 17.45 3.08 -12.69
C VAL A 133 17.80 2.86 -11.22
N VAL A 134 17.15 1.91 -10.55
CA VAL A 134 17.24 1.76 -9.10
C VAL A 134 18.46 0.94 -8.68
N LEU A 135 18.75 -0.20 -9.32
CA LEU A 135 19.80 -1.11 -8.86
C LEU A 135 21.20 -0.48 -8.89
N PRO A 136 21.65 0.24 -9.93
CA PRO A 136 22.99 0.83 -9.92
C PRO A 136 23.18 1.82 -8.78
N LEU A 137 22.18 2.68 -8.52
CA LEU A 137 22.22 3.63 -7.42
C LEU A 137 22.34 2.91 -6.06
N TYR A 138 21.54 1.86 -5.86
CA TYR A 138 21.54 1.08 -4.62
C TYR A 138 22.79 0.23 -4.43
N LEU A 139 23.25 -0.41 -5.50
CA LEU A 139 24.48 -1.20 -5.45
C LEU A 139 25.66 -0.29 -5.17
N TRP A 140 25.72 0.90 -5.77
CA TRP A 140 26.82 1.84 -5.54
C TRP A 140 26.81 2.42 -4.12
N LEU A 141 25.67 2.98 -3.67
CA LEU A 141 25.58 3.62 -2.35
C LEU A 141 25.73 2.63 -1.20
N PHE A 142 25.20 1.41 -1.35
CA PHE A 142 25.21 0.41 -0.28
C PHE A 142 26.23 -0.71 -0.50
N TRP A 143 27.08 -0.63 -1.54
CA TRP A 143 28.12 -1.62 -1.85
C TRP A 143 28.89 -2.10 -0.61
N PRO A 144 29.38 -1.20 0.27
CA PRO A 144 30.20 -1.62 1.40
C PRO A 144 29.42 -2.54 2.36
N TYR A 145 28.13 -2.26 2.56
CA TYR A 145 27.26 -2.89 3.55
C TYR A 145 26.63 -4.20 3.07
N TRP A 146 26.54 -4.43 1.75
CA TRP A 146 26.10 -5.71 1.20
C TRP A 146 27.06 -6.86 1.55
N TRP A 147 28.36 -6.59 1.43
CA TRP A 147 29.41 -7.59 1.64
C TRP A 147 29.88 -7.69 3.09
N SER A 148 29.72 -6.61 3.85
CA SER A 148 30.00 -6.60 5.28
C SER A 148 29.06 -5.63 5.98
N PRO A 149 27.87 -6.12 6.39
CA PRO A 149 26.88 -5.31 7.14
C PRO A 149 27.44 -4.76 8.46
N LEU A 150 28.49 -5.39 8.98
CA LEU A 150 29.18 -5.02 10.21
C LEU A 150 30.25 -3.94 10.03
N LYS A 151 30.54 -3.47 8.80
CA LYS A 151 31.49 -2.36 8.56
C LYS A 151 31.15 -1.09 9.34
N LEU A 152 29.90 -0.92 9.76
CA LEU A 152 29.48 0.16 10.67
C LEU A 152 30.17 0.08 12.03
N LEU A 153 30.53 -1.12 12.49
CA LEU A 153 31.23 -1.37 13.75
C LEU A 153 32.73 -1.09 13.64
N ASP A 154 33.29 -1.02 12.43
CA ASP A 154 34.71 -0.78 12.19
C ASP A 154 35.07 0.73 12.16
N LEU A 155 34.07 1.61 12.33
CA LEU A 155 34.26 3.06 12.38
C LEU A 155 34.89 3.47 13.72
N PRO A 156 35.94 4.32 13.72
CA PRO A 156 36.66 4.68 14.94
C PRO A 156 35.72 5.37 15.94
N THR A 157 35.78 4.87 17.17
CA THR A 157 34.84 5.06 18.28
C THR A 157 34.41 6.49 18.58
N GLY A 158 33.13 6.63 18.88
CA GLY A 158 32.55 7.72 19.66
C GLY A 158 31.24 7.26 20.32
N THR A 159 31.36 6.33 21.27
CA THR A 159 30.47 5.95 22.40
C THR A 159 28.94 5.81 22.27
N ASP A 160 28.29 6.22 21.19
CA ASP A 160 26.83 6.17 21.04
C ASP A 160 26.39 5.35 19.84
N VAL A 161 25.36 4.50 20.03
CA VAL A 161 24.72 3.73 18.94
C VAL A 161 24.32 4.64 17.77
N SER A 162 23.98 5.90 18.04
CA SER A 162 23.61 6.89 17.02
C SER A 162 24.77 7.29 16.09
N THR A 163 26.03 7.27 16.54
CA THR A 163 27.18 7.61 15.67
C THR A 163 27.59 6.46 14.77
N LEU A 164 27.39 5.21 15.20
CA LEU A 164 27.66 4.01 14.39
C LEU A 164 26.78 3.90 13.14
N HIS A 165 25.56 4.43 13.17
CA HIS A 165 24.61 4.32 12.06
C HIS A 165 24.67 5.47 11.04
N ARG A 166 25.40 6.56 11.33
CA ARG A 166 25.41 7.79 10.51
C ARG A 166 25.72 7.58 9.02
N PRO A 167 26.76 6.82 8.62
CA PRO A 167 27.09 6.71 7.20
C PRO A 167 25.97 6.05 6.37
N VAL A 168 25.29 5.08 6.97
CA VAL A 168 24.15 4.42 6.34
C VAL A 168 22.93 5.34 6.29
N GLN A 169 22.70 6.14 7.33
CA GLN A 169 21.67 7.18 7.34
C GLN A 169 21.91 8.24 6.25
N ASP A 170 23.15 8.67 6.03
CA ASP A 170 23.51 9.62 4.96
C ASP A 170 23.18 9.08 3.57
N HIS A 171 23.52 7.82 3.30
CA HIS A 171 23.15 7.16 2.04
C HIS A 171 21.62 7.04 1.89
N PHE A 172 20.87 6.81 2.97
CA PHE A 172 19.40 6.81 2.93
C PHE A 172 18.82 8.19 2.64
N ILE A 173 19.38 9.26 3.22
CA ILE A 173 18.98 10.64 2.91
C ILE A 173 19.12 10.90 1.41
N VAL A 174 20.25 10.50 0.80
CA VAL A 174 20.48 10.66 -0.64
C VAL A 174 19.41 9.92 -1.46
N VAL A 175 19.14 8.67 -1.11
CA VAL A 175 18.11 7.85 -1.77
C VAL A 175 16.70 8.43 -1.65
N ASN A 176 16.35 8.95 -0.47
CA ASN A 176 15.04 9.55 -0.25
C ASN A 176 14.90 10.85 -1.04
N ILE A 177 15.95 11.67 -1.10
CA ILE A 177 15.98 12.87 -1.95
C ILE A 177 15.77 12.49 -3.42
N VAL A 178 16.46 11.47 -3.93
CA VAL A 178 16.26 10.97 -5.30
C VAL A 178 14.80 10.51 -5.51
N SER A 179 14.24 9.80 -4.54
CA SER A 179 12.85 9.33 -4.58
C SER A 179 11.84 10.49 -4.61
N LEU A 180 12.09 11.56 -3.84
CA LEU A 180 11.29 12.78 -3.85
C LEU A 180 11.41 13.53 -5.18
N VAL A 181 12.60 13.61 -5.77
CA VAL A 181 12.82 14.19 -7.11
C VAL A 181 12.06 13.41 -8.18
N LEU A 182 12.07 12.07 -8.13
CA LEU A 182 11.28 11.24 -9.05
C LEU A 182 9.77 11.45 -8.87
N LEU A 183 9.29 11.61 -7.64
CA LEU A 183 7.89 11.95 -7.37
C LEU A 183 7.52 13.33 -7.89
N LEU A 184 8.39 14.34 -7.71
CA LEU A 184 8.20 15.67 -8.27
C LEU A 184 8.15 15.63 -9.80
N ALA A 185 9.08 14.92 -10.43
CA ALA A 185 9.10 14.73 -11.88
C ALA A 185 7.81 14.03 -12.37
N PHE A 186 7.32 13.05 -11.62
CA PHE A 186 6.04 12.39 -11.87
C PHE A 186 4.88 13.39 -11.82
N PHE A 187 4.73 14.17 -10.75
CA PHE A 187 3.64 15.13 -10.62
C PHE A 187 3.73 16.26 -11.65
N TRP A 188 4.94 16.72 -11.97
CA TRP A 188 5.18 17.70 -13.01
C TRP A 188 4.79 17.19 -14.40
N HIS A 189 5.22 15.98 -14.76
CA HIS A 189 4.86 15.36 -16.02
C HIS A 189 3.35 15.12 -16.11
N LYS A 190 2.73 14.71 -15.01
CA LYS A 190 1.28 14.58 -14.91
C LYS A 190 0.56 15.91 -15.13
N PHE A 191 1.02 16.98 -14.49
CA PHE A 191 0.44 18.32 -14.68
C PHE A 191 0.50 18.78 -16.14
N ARG A 192 1.60 18.49 -16.85
CA ARG A 192 1.72 18.83 -18.28
C ARG A 192 0.88 17.98 -19.22
N THR A 193 0.62 16.72 -18.86
CA THR A 193 -0.05 15.76 -19.75
C THR A 193 -1.54 15.58 -19.43
N ASP A 194 -1.98 16.09 -18.28
CA ASP A 194 -3.33 16.00 -17.72
C ASP A 194 -3.94 14.58 -17.74
N ARG A 195 -3.08 13.55 -17.67
CA ARG A 195 -3.56 12.15 -17.73
C ARG A 195 -3.94 11.68 -16.33
N PRO A 196 -5.18 11.22 -16.12
CA PRO A 196 -5.61 10.75 -14.81
C PRO A 196 -5.13 9.32 -14.52
N ILE A 197 -4.45 9.12 -13.39
CA ILE A 197 -4.21 7.79 -12.77
C ILE A 197 -5.36 7.43 -11.83
N GLY A 198 -6.11 8.44 -11.40
CA GLY A 198 -7.26 8.31 -10.52
C GLY A 198 -6.97 8.96 -9.18
N VAL A 199 -7.92 9.79 -8.73
CA VAL A 199 -7.81 10.68 -7.58
C VAL A 199 -7.26 9.99 -6.32
N TYR A 200 -7.66 8.75 -6.06
CA TYR A 200 -7.20 7.99 -4.89
C TYR A 200 -5.77 7.45 -5.00
N ALA A 201 -5.32 7.07 -6.21
CA ALA A 201 -3.94 6.66 -6.43
C ALA A 201 -3.00 7.88 -6.34
N ASP A 202 -3.46 9.02 -6.84
CA ASP A 202 -2.75 10.29 -6.77
C ASP A 202 -2.61 10.79 -5.33
N ALA A 203 -3.70 10.77 -4.55
CA ALA A 203 -3.68 11.10 -3.14
C ALA A 203 -2.78 10.15 -2.35
N LEU A 204 -2.81 8.85 -2.65
CA LEU A 204 -1.94 7.87 -1.99
C LEU A 204 -0.46 8.12 -2.29
N LEU A 205 -0.12 8.46 -3.54
CA LEU A 205 1.24 8.84 -3.93
C LEU A 205 1.70 10.14 -3.26
N TYR A 206 0.79 11.10 -3.08
CA TYR A 206 1.10 12.34 -2.37
C TYR A 206 1.41 12.08 -0.89
N TRP A 207 0.58 11.31 -0.20
CA TRP A 207 0.85 10.87 1.17
C TRP A 207 2.13 10.04 1.26
N PHE A 208 2.44 9.23 0.25
CA PHE A 208 3.68 8.47 0.18
C PHE A 208 4.91 9.36 0.03
N GLY A 209 4.84 10.42 -0.77
CA GLY A 209 5.87 11.45 -0.79
C GLY A 209 6.02 12.16 0.56
N GLY A 210 4.91 12.45 1.22
CA GLY A 210 4.91 12.98 2.59
C GLY A 210 5.61 12.05 3.58
N TRP A 211 5.40 10.73 3.48
CA TRP A 211 6.05 9.75 4.35
C TRP A 211 7.57 9.76 4.17
N ILE A 212 8.04 9.73 2.92
CA ILE A 212 9.47 9.80 2.59
C ILE A 212 10.08 11.12 3.06
N LEU A 213 9.37 12.24 2.92
CA LEU A 213 9.82 13.53 3.40
C LEU A 213 10.01 13.52 4.92
N VAL A 214 9.02 13.02 5.66
CA VAL A 214 9.11 12.94 7.13
C VAL A 214 10.21 11.99 7.57
N GLU A 215 10.36 10.83 6.92
CA GLU A 215 11.49 9.91 7.20
C GLU A 215 12.84 10.58 6.93
N THR A 216 12.95 11.37 5.86
CA THR A 216 14.19 12.11 5.56
C THR A 216 14.50 13.14 6.65
N VAL A 217 13.49 13.88 7.10
CA VAL A 217 13.63 14.84 8.20
C VAL A 217 13.98 14.13 9.51
N GLU A 218 13.41 12.95 9.76
CA GLU A 218 13.73 12.13 10.92
C GLU A 218 15.19 11.67 10.90
N LEU A 219 15.67 11.17 9.77
CA LEU A 219 17.09 10.79 9.63
C LEU A 219 18.02 11.98 9.86
N ILE A 220 17.69 13.15 9.32
CA ILE A 220 18.47 14.39 9.54
C ILE A 220 18.42 14.80 11.03
N ALA A 221 17.25 14.70 11.66
CA ALA A 221 17.05 15.01 13.07
C ALA A 221 17.83 14.07 13.99
N GLN A 222 17.87 12.77 13.68
CA GLN A 222 18.69 11.78 14.41
C GLN A 222 20.18 12.15 14.37
N ILE A 223 20.66 12.71 13.26
CA ILE A 223 22.06 13.11 13.11
C ILE A 223 22.37 14.42 13.87
N HIS A 224 21.48 15.42 13.80
CA HIS A 224 21.80 16.79 14.20
C HIS A 224 21.06 17.32 15.43
N ARG A 225 19.79 16.93 15.63
CA ARG A 225 18.89 17.48 16.66
C ARG A 225 17.87 16.43 17.13
N PRO A 226 18.22 15.56 18.10
CA PRO A 226 17.36 14.46 18.54
C PRO A 226 16.04 14.92 19.17
N GLU A 227 15.97 16.16 19.65
CA GLU A 227 14.76 16.79 20.19
C GLU A 227 13.60 16.84 19.17
N LEU A 228 13.92 16.85 17.87
CA LEU A 228 12.92 16.87 16.80
C LEU A 228 12.28 15.50 16.52
N LEU A 229 12.80 14.41 17.11
CA LEU A 229 12.31 13.04 16.87
C LEU A 229 10.85 12.84 17.26
N ASN A 230 10.42 13.48 18.35
CA ASN A 230 9.02 13.38 18.78
C ASN A 230 8.10 14.01 17.71
N ILE A 231 8.50 15.15 17.16
CA ILE A 231 7.74 15.86 16.13
C ILE A 231 7.63 15.01 14.85
N THR A 232 8.72 14.34 14.44
CA THR A 232 8.70 13.49 13.23
C THR A 232 7.82 12.26 13.42
N GLN A 233 7.79 11.66 14.61
CA GLN A 233 6.89 10.55 14.92
C GLN A 233 5.40 10.93 14.80
N TRP A 234 5.01 12.11 15.31
CA TRP A 234 3.65 12.61 15.12
C TRP A 234 3.33 12.90 13.65
N ALA A 235 4.29 13.44 12.90
CA ALA A 235 4.12 13.68 11.47
C ALA A 235 3.93 12.36 10.69
N ILE A 236 4.67 11.30 11.02
CA ILE A 236 4.48 9.95 10.43
C ILE A 236 3.06 9.45 10.70
N ALA A 237 2.57 9.60 11.94
CA ALA A 237 1.22 9.16 12.30
C ALA A 237 0.12 9.90 11.50
N VAL A 238 0.27 11.21 11.29
CA VAL A 238 -0.65 12.01 10.46
C VAL A 238 -0.62 11.53 9.01
N VAL A 239 0.56 11.32 8.44
CA VAL A 239 0.72 10.85 7.06
C VAL A 239 0.10 9.46 6.87
N ALA A 240 0.37 8.53 7.79
CA ALA A 240 -0.19 7.19 7.75
C ALA A 240 -1.72 7.21 7.86
N THR A 241 -2.28 8.09 8.68
CA THR A 241 -3.73 8.31 8.77
C THR A 241 -4.30 8.82 7.44
N GLY A 242 -3.60 9.74 6.76
CA GLY A 242 -3.98 10.21 5.43
C GLY A 242 -4.01 9.09 4.38
N MET A 243 -2.99 8.22 4.36
CA MET A 243 -2.96 7.04 3.51
C MET A 243 -4.13 6.09 3.80
N LEU A 244 -4.39 5.88 5.08
CA LEU A 244 -5.46 5.00 5.56
C LEU A 244 -6.83 5.47 5.07
N VAL A 245 -7.15 6.75 5.32
CA VAL A 245 -8.40 7.37 4.89
C VAL A 245 -8.55 7.27 3.38
N THR A 246 -7.48 7.54 2.62
CA THR A 246 -7.49 7.46 1.16
C THR A 246 -7.85 6.05 0.66
N LEU A 247 -7.27 5.01 1.26
CA LEU A 247 -7.55 3.62 0.90
C LEU A 247 -8.99 3.20 1.29
N ILE A 248 -9.47 3.61 2.47
CA ILE A 248 -10.84 3.34 2.92
C ILE A 248 -11.85 4.01 1.98
N LEU A 249 -11.64 5.30 1.64
CA LEU A 249 -12.51 6.02 0.72
C LEU A 249 -12.52 5.36 -0.67
N ARG A 250 -11.39 4.86 -1.16
CA ARG A 250 -11.32 4.12 -2.42
C ARG A 250 -12.16 2.84 -2.39
N LEU A 251 -12.11 2.08 -1.29
CA LEU A 251 -12.93 0.89 -1.11
C LEU A 251 -14.42 1.24 -1.04
N ARG A 252 -14.78 2.31 -0.31
CA ARG A 252 -16.16 2.81 -0.18
C ARG A 252 -16.75 3.29 -1.50
N PHE A 253 -16.00 4.06 -2.28
CA PHE A 253 -16.49 4.56 -3.58
C PHE A 253 -16.84 3.41 -4.52
N LYS A 254 -16.06 2.32 -4.48
CA LYS A 254 -16.34 1.13 -5.28
C LYS A 254 -17.51 0.33 -4.73
N SER A 255 -17.66 0.21 -3.41
CA SER A 255 -18.83 -0.47 -2.83
C SER A 255 -20.13 0.28 -3.13
N GLN A 256 -20.11 1.61 -3.20
CA GLN A 256 -21.27 2.42 -3.58
C GLN A 256 -21.64 2.27 -5.06
N SER A 257 -20.68 2.27 -5.99
CA SER A 257 -21.00 2.05 -7.42
C SER A 257 -21.44 0.62 -7.72
N ILE A 258 -20.86 -0.36 -7.01
CA ILE A 258 -21.31 -1.76 -7.05
C ILE A 258 -22.71 -1.90 -6.44
N ALA A 259 -23.00 -1.24 -5.31
CA ALA A 259 -24.33 -1.25 -4.70
C ALA A 259 -25.37 -0.60 -5.63
N GLN A 260 -25.06 0.53 -6.26
CA GLN A 260 -25.92 1.17 -7.27
C GLN A 260 -26.16 0.25 -8.49
N TYR A 261 -25.15 -0.50 -8.91
CA TYR A 261 -25.30 -1.51 -9.97
C TYR A 261 -26.18 -2.68 -9.51
N TYR A 262 -25.96 -3.24 -8.32
CA TYR A 262 -26.80 -4.31 -7.78
C TYR A 262 -28.23 -3.86 -7.50
N GLU A 263 -28.42 -2.62 -7.04
CA GLU A 263 -29.73 -2.00 -6.84
C GLU A 263 -30.44 -1.81 -8.19
N SER A 264 -29.73 -1.38 -9.24
CA SER A 264 -30.27 -1.35 -10.60
C SER A 264 -30.62 -2.75 -11.14
N GLN A 265 -29.87 -3.80 -10.77
CA GLN A 265 -30.14 -5.19 -11.16
C GLN A 265 -31.26 -5.85 -10.35
N LEU A 266 -31.42 -5.47 -9.09
CA LEU A 266 -32.54 -5.88 -8.24
C LEU A 266 -33.85 -5.24 -8.72
N LEU A 267 -33.79 -3.98 -9.17
CA LEU A 267 -34.93 -3.26 -9.75
C LEU A 267 -35.25 -3.71 -11.18
N SER A 268 -34.28 -4.22 -11.94
CA SER A 268 -34.50 -4.69 -13.32
C SER A 268 -35.18 -6.06 -13.43
N ASN A 269 -35.45 -6.74 -12.30
CA ASN A 269 -36.26 -7.97 -12.23
C ASN A 269 -35.85 -9.05 -13.24
N ASP A 270 -34.53 -9.24 -13.42
CA ASP A 270 -33.99 -10.22 -14.37
C ASP A 270 -34.08 -11.65 -13.78
N PRO A 271 -34.84 -12.58 -14.37
CA PRO A 271 -35.11 -13.91 -13.79
C PRO A 271 -33.92 -14.88 -13.83
N ASP A 272 -32.84 -14.57 -14.56
CA ASP A 272 -31.70 -15.47 -14.77
C ASP A 272 -30.62 -15.41 -13.67
N ILE A 273 -30.77 -14.54 -12.67
CA ILE A 273 -29.82 -14.40 -11.57
C ILE A 273 -30.28 -15.24 -10.36
N GLY A 274 -29.58 -16.34 -10.09
CA GLY A 274 -29.83 -17.22 -8.95
C GLY A 274 -29.79 -16.48 -7.61
N ARG A 275 -30.98 -16.23 -7.05
CA ARG A 275 -31.21 -15.53 -5.77
C ARG A 275 -30.84 -16.42 -4.58
N ARG A 276 -29.61 -16.30 -4.08
CA ARG A 276 -29.26 -16.76 -2.72
C ARG A 276 -28.42 -15.69 -2.02
N VAL A 277 -29.11 -14.78 -1.34
CA VAL A 277 -28.49 -13.78 -0.45
C VAL A 277 -27.92 -14.51 0.77
N GLY A 278 -26.60 -14.52 0.89
CA GLY A 278 -25.89 -15.20 1.98
C GLY A 278 -26.01 -14.47 3.32
N PHE A 279 -25.67 -15.15 4.41
CA PHE A 279 -25.63 -14.56 5.75
C PHE A 279 -24.69 -13.34 5.83
N PHE A 280 -23.57 -13.36 5.10
CA PHE A 280 -22.63 -12.24 5.02
C PHE A 280 -23.22 -11.01 4.33
N ASP A 281 -24.05 -11.19 3.30
CA ASP A 281 -24.72 -10.07 2.61
C ASP A 281 -25.74 -9.38 3.53
N ARG A 282 -26.43 -10.16 4.38
CA ARG A 282 -27.36 -9.63 5.38
C ARG A 282 -26.65 -8.86 6.49
N LEU A 283 -25.49 -9.34 6.94
CA LEU A 283 -24.68 -8.66 7.95
C LEU A 283 -24.16 -7.30 7.43
N VAL A 284 -23.75 -7.25 6.16
CA VAL A 284 -23.27 -6.03 5.50
C VAL A 284 -24.42 -5.04 5.25
N LEU A 285 -25.60 -5.52 4.87
CA LEU A 285 -26.78 -4.66 4.71
C LEU A 285 -27.23 -4.07 6.06
N TRP A 286 -27.22 -4.87 7.13
CA TRP A 286 -27.69 -4.45 8.45
C TRP A 286 -26.74 -3.46 9.15
N LEU A 287 -25.43 -3.65 9.02
CA LEU A 287 -24.42 -2.77 9.66
C LEU A 287 -24.21 -1.44 8.93
N PHE A 288 -24.51 -1.37 7.63
CA PHE A 288 -24.04 -0.26 6.78
C PHE A 288 -25.14 0.45 5.96
N PHE A 289 -26.38 -0.03 5.98
CA PHE A 289 -27.50 0.64 5.32
C PHE A 289 -28.63 0.93 6.30
N ASP A 290 -29.04 2.19 6.38
CA ASP A 290 -30.25 2.63 7.04
C ASP A 290 -31.40 2.62 6.01
N PRO A 291 -32.30 1.62 6.04
CA PRO A 291 -33.33 1.44 5.02
C PRO A 291 -34.29 2.64 4.93
N GLN A 292 -34.35 3.50 5.95
CA GLN A 292 -35.23 4.68 5.96
C GLN A 292 -34.69 5.85 5.12
N LYS A 293 -33.39 5.89 4.82
CA LYS A 293 -32.77 6.98 4.04
C LYS A 293 -32.72 6.72 2.52
N VAL A 294 -32.97 5.49 2.10
CA VAL A 294 -32.86 5.05 0.69
C VAL A 294 -34.08 5.45 -0.14
N GLY A 295 -35.28 5.47 0.46
CA GLY A 295 -36.53 5.77 -0.26
C GLY A 295 -36.67 7.20 -0.79
N LYS A 296 -35.83 8.16 -0.37
CA LYS A 296 -35.98 9.60 -0.71
C LYS A 296 -35.06 10.12 -1.82
N ARG A 297 -34.12 9.33 -2.36
CA ARG A 297 -33.17 9.81 -3.40
C ARG A 297 -33.39 9.23 -4.81
N ILE A 298 -34.40 8.38 -5.02
CA ILE A 298 -34.57 7.67 -6.31
C ILE A 298 -35.82 8.14 -7.10
N TYR A 299 -36.71 8.92 -6.50
CA TYR A 299 -37.77 9.59 -7.26
C TYR A 299 -37.39 11.05 -7.48
N LEU A 300 -37.29 11.44 -8.75
CA LEU A 300 -36.95 12.77 -9.32
C LEU A 300 -35.53 12.87 -9.89
N ASP A 301 -35.30 12.25 -11.06
CA ASP A 301 -34.94 13.01 -12.27
C ASP A 301 -35.00 12.16 -13.56
N THR A 302 -36.06 11.38 -13.75
CA THR A 302 -36.33 10.67 -15.02
C THR A 302 -37.74 10.95 -15.52
N GLU A 303 -38.13 12.23 -15.55
CA GLU A 303 -39.09 12.66 -16.55
C GLU A 303 -38.32 13.13 -17.79
N HIS A 304 -38.66 12.56 -18.95
CA HIS A 304 -38.23 12.93 -20.32
C HIS A 304 -37.22 12.05 -21.07
N LYS A 305 -37.21 10.72 -20.86
CA LYS A 305 -36.94 9.81 -21.99
C LYS A 305 -37.70 8.50 -21.84
N LYS A 306 -38.87 8.41 -22.50
CA LYS A 306 -39.53 7.13 -22.79
C LYS A 306 -38.58 6.29 -23.64
N LEU A 307 -37.86 5.37 -23.00
CA LEU A 307 -37.17 4.28 -23.69
C LEU A 307 -38.24 3.36 -24.29
N GLN A 308 -38.46 3.47 -25.61
CA GLN A 308 -39.20 2.47 -26.36
C GLN A 308 -38.38 1.18 -26.40
N VAL A 309 -38.80 0.20 -25.61
CA VAL A 309 -38.28 -1.17 -25.67
C VAL A 309 -38.77 -1.81 -26.97
N LYS A 310 -37.87 -1.96 -27.94
CA LYS A 310 -38.13 -2.71 -29.17
C LYS A 310 -38.14 -4.21 -28.82
N ARG A 311 -39.32 -4.80 -28.69
CA ARG A 311 -39.49 -6.27 -28.52
C ARG A 311 -38.99 -6.98 -29.78
N THR A 312 -37.81 -7.59 -29.72
CA THR A 312 -37.42 -8.66 -30.64
C THR A 312 -37.95 -9.99 -30.12
N SER A 313 -39.06 -10.48 -30.68
CA SER A 313 -39.54 -11.84 -30.40
C SER A 313 -38.79 -12.85 -31.23
N SER A 314 -38.17 -13.84 -30.60
CA SER A 314 -37.74 -15.07 -31.26
C SER A 314 -38.88 -16.09 -31.19
N ARG A 315 -39.49 -16.45 -32.33
CA ARG A 315 -40.33 -17.66 -32.40
C ARG A 315 -40.19 -18.40 -33.74
N VAL A 316 -39.34 -19.43 -33.68
CA VAL A 316 -39.56 -20.83 -34.11
C VAL A 316 -40.11 -21.04 -35.54
N HIS A 317 -39.21 -21.42 -36.44
CA HIS A 317 -39.49 -22.10 -37.70
C HIS A 317 -40.09 -23.49 -37.43
N ARG A 318 -41.37 -23.71 -37.76
CA ARG A 318 -41.94 -25.06 -37.95
C ARG A 318 -41.73 -25.47 -39.41
N ARG A 319 -41.05 -26.60 -39.62
CA ARG A 319 -41.00 -27.29 -40.94
C ARG A 319 -42.38 -27.87 -41.25
N PRO A 320 -42.83 -27.87 -42.52
CA PRO A 320 -44.02 -28.62 -42.93
C PRO A 320 -43.69 -30.10 -43.18
N ASN A 321 -44.59 -30.97 -42.73
CA ASN A 321 -44.61 -32.39 -43.09
C ASN A 321 -44.85 -32.52 -44.61
N LYS A 322 -44.09 -33.40 -45.26
CA LYS A 322 -44.42 -33.92 -46.59
C LYS A 322 -45.33 -35.14 -46.45
N VAL A 323 -46.29 -35.20 -47.36
CA VAL A 323 -47.26 -36.29 -47.61
C VAL A 323 -46.55 -37.59 -47.91
#